data_AF-A0A0W1F329-F1
#
_entry.id   AF-A0A0W1F329-F1
#
_cell.length_a   1.000
_cell.length_b   1.000
_cell.length_c   1.000
_cell.angle_alpha   90.00
_cell.angle_beta   90.00
_cell.angle_gamma   90.00
#
_symmetry.space_group_name_H-M   'P 1'
#
loop_
_entity.id
_entity.type
_entity.pdbx_description
1 polymer ?
#
loop_
_entity_poly.entity_id
_entity_poly.type
_entity_poly.pdbx_seq_one_letter_code
_entity_poly.pdbx_strand_id
1 'polypeptide(L)'
;MTAAMIEDTLTQSIKQRLAHLNHNEIDALFDFNGPMGTFSSRIKCAQAFGIIDRQTRAHIEMIREMRNACAHSQNPLTFRDDALRDAVFTMLDDESVESYREDQTFIRLAFVVLTGVLASIIIEGDVQKGAARVNAIIKQHVEEHEATNKGA
;
A
#
# COMPACT_ATOMS: atom_id res chain seq x y z
N MET A 1 -2.25 -11.03 -1.28
CA MET A 1 -3.11 -10.55 -2.39
C MET A 1 -2.98 -9.04 -2.56
N THR A 2 -3.22 -8.24 -1.52
CA THR A 2 -3.15 -6.76 -1.58
C THR A 2 -1.76 -6.20 -1.95
N ALA A 3 -0.67 -6.78 -1.43
CA ALA A 3 0.69 -6.33 -1.79
C ALA A 3 1.03 -6.57 -3.28
N ALA A 4 0.56 -7.67 -3.87
CA ALA A 4 0.74 -7.95 -5.29
C ALA A 4 -0.04 -6.94 -6.16
N MET A 5 -1.27 -6.60 -5.75
CA MET A 5 -2.06 -5.56 -6.42
C MET A 5 -1.34 -4.22 -6.48
N ILE A 6 -0.69 -3.78 -5.39
CA ILE A 6 0.11 -2.54 -5.39
C ILE A 6 1.27 -2.64 -6.37
N GLU A 7 2.01 -3.75 -6.36
CA GLU A 7 3.14 -3.97 -7.27
C GLU A 7 2.70 -3.95 -8.75
N ASP A 8 1.58 -4.58 -9.08
CA ASP A 8 1.00 -4.61 -10.42
C ASP A 8 0.53 -3.22 -10.85
N THR A 9 -0.16 -2.50 -9.96
CA THR A 9 -0.64 -1.13 -10.21
C THR A 9 0.53 -0.19 -10.48
N LEU A 10 1.59 -0.29 -9.67
CA LEU A 10 2.82 0.49 -9.86
C LEU A 10 3.50 0.17 -11.20
N THR A 11 3.60 -1.12 -11.52
CA THR A 11 4.16 -1.61 -12.78
C THR A 11 3.40 -1.02 -13.97
N GLN A 12 2.07 -1.05 -13.93
CA GLN A 12 1.25 -0.51 -15.00
C GLN A 12 1.37 1.01 -15.15
N SER A 13 1.35 1.76 -14.04
CA SER A 13 1.53 3.22 -14.05
C SER A 13 2.89 3.65 -14.58
N ILE A 14 3.94 2.86 -14.35
CA ILE A 14 5.27 3.10 -14.95
C ILE A 14 5.22 2.80 -16.44
N LYS A 15 4.70 1.64 -16.85
CA LYS A 15 4.62 1.24 -18.28
C LYS A 15 3.88 2.28 -19.12
N GLN A 16 2.80 2.85 -18.61
CA GLN A 16 2.04 3.91 -19.29
C GLN A 16 2.85 5.19 -19.58
N ARG A 17 3.93 5.46 -18.83
CA ARG A 17 4.81 6.62 -19.03
C ARG A 17 5.96 6.34 -19.99
N LEU A 18 6.17 5.08 -20.38
CA LEU A 18 7.22 4.66 -21.33
C LEU A 18 6.71 4.68 -22.78
N ALA A 19 6.06 5.78 -23.18
CA ALA A 19 5.30 5.90 -24.43
C ALA A 19 6.13 5.71 -25.72
N HIS A 20 7.45 5.75 -25.64
CA HIS A 20 8.37 5.63 -26.77
C HIS A 20 9.04 4.27 -26.90
N LEU A 21 8.78 3.35 -25.97
CA LEU A 21 9.38 2.02 -25.99
C LEU A 21 8.42 1.00 -26.60
N ASN A 22 8.96 0.08 -27.39
CA ASN A 22 8.21 -1.08 -27.87
C ASN A 22 8.10 -2.17 -26.79
N HIS A 23 7.32 -3.21 -27.07
CA HIS A 23 7.07 -4.27 -26.10
C HIS A 23 8.35 -4.97 -25.61
N ASN A 24 9.29 -5.27 -26.51
CA ASN A 24 10.55 -5.95 -26.16
C ASN A 24 11.45 -5.06 -25.28
N GLU A 25 11.48 -3.75 -25.56
CA GLU A 25 12.23 -2.79 -24.75
C GLU A 25 11.62 -2.65 -23.35
N ILE A 26 10.29 -2.58 -23.25
CA ILE A 26 9.59 -2.59 -21.96
C ILE A 26 9.90 -3.90 -21.22
N ASP A 27 9.81 -5.04 -21.87
CA ASP A 27 10.06 -6.33 -21.23
C ASP A 27 11.50 -6.44 -20.73
N ALA A 28 12.49 -5.96 -21.49
CA ALA A 28 13.88 -5.91 -21.05
C ALA A 28 14.08 -5.02 -19.81
N LEU A 29 13.29 -3.96 -19.64
CA LEU A 29 13.35 -3.12 -18.43
C LEU A 29 12.82 -3.85 -17.19
N PHE A 30 11.74 -4.63 -17.35
CA PHE A 30 11.03 -5.31 -16.26
C PHE A 30 11.45 -6.77 -16.05
N ASP A 31 12.32 -7.30 -16.91
CA ASP A 31 12.95 -8.61 -16.74
C ASP A 31 13.68 -8.70 -15.39
N PHE A 32 13.90 -9.92 -14.90
CA PHE A 32 14.54 -10.16 -13.60
C PHE A 32 15.89 -9.44 -13.46
N ASN A 33 16.68 -9.39 -14.53
CA ASN A 33 17.98 -8.68 -14.55
C ASN A 33 17.88 -7.23 -15.04
N GLY A 34 16.67 -6.77 -15.38
CA GLY A 34 16.40 -5.44 -15.86
C GLY A 34 16.41 -4.39 -14.74
N PRO A 35 16.56 -3.09 -15.09
CA PRO A 35 16.59 -1.98 -14.13
C PRO A 35 15.31 -1.84 -13.28
N MET A 36 14.18 -2.39 -13.73
CA MET A 36 12.90 -2.43 -13.02
C MET A 36 12.47 -3.87 -12.67
N GLY A 37 13.42 -4.81 -12.60
CA GLY A 37 13.15 -6.23 -12.37
C GLY A 37 12.60 -6.57 -11.00
N THR A 38 12.89 -5.74 -9.99
CA THR A 38 12.43 -5.97 -8.61
C THR A 38 11.35 -4.98 -8.17
N PHE A 39 10.52 -5.38 -7.22
CA PHE A 39 9.53 -4.46 -6.62
C PHE A 39 10.20 -3.20 -6.06
N SER A 40 11.34 -3.33 -5.35
CA SER A 40 12.05 -2.17 -4.79
C SER A 40 12.57 -1.22 -5.87
N SER A 41 13.10 -1.73 -6.99
CA SER A 41 13.49 -0.87 -8.11
C SER A 41 12.30 -0.12 -8.70
N ARG A 42 11.13 -0.78 -8.83
CA ARG A 42 9.91 -0.13 -9.33
C ARG A 42 9.43 0.99 -8.41
N ILE A 43 9.48 0.79 -7.09
CA ILE A 43 9.14 1.84 -6.10
C ILE A 43 10.04 3.07 -6.28
N LYS A 44 11.36 2.87 -6.41
CA LYS A 44 12.32 3.96 -6.63
C LYS A 44 12.05 4.70 -7.94
N CYS A 45 11.82 3.96 -9.03
CA CYS A 45 11.50 4.55 -10.34
C CYS A 45 10.18 5.34 -10.31
N ALA A 46 9.14 4.80 -9.68
CA ALA A 46 7.86 5.48 -9.56
C ALA A 46 7.98 6.82 -8.82
N GLN A 47 8.77 6.87 -7.74
CA GLN A 47 9.05 8.13 -7.06
C GLN A 47 9.85 9.09 -7.94
N ALA A 48 10.89 8.60 -8.64
CA ALA A 48 11.70 9.41 -9.53
C ALA A 48 10.89 10.02 -10.69
N PHE A 49 9.86 9.31 -11.16
CA PHE A 49 8.93 9.78 -12.19
C PHE A 49 7.76 10.62 -11.65
N GLY A 50 7.74 10.89 -10.33
CA GLY A 50 6.67 11.67 -9.71
C GLY A 50 5.30 10.99 -9.69
N ILE A 51 5.24 9.66 -9.86
CA ILE A 51 3.99 8.88 -9.76
C ILE A 51 3.51 8.83 -8.31
N ILE A 52 4.47 8.74 -7.39
CA ILE A 52 4.25 8.69 -5.95
C ILE A 52 5.19 9.69 -5.27
N ASP A 53 4.76 10.22 -4.13
CA ASP A 53 5.61 11.07 -3.30
C ASP A 53 6.39 10.26 -2.25
N ARG A 54 7.06 10.98 -1.36
CA ARG A 54 7.88 10.36 -0.30
C ARG A 54 7.03 9.62 0.73
N GLN A 55 5.85 10.13 1.07
CA GLN A 55 4.96 9.48 2.04
C GLN A 55 4.37 8.20 1.46
N THR A 56 3.81 8.27 0.25
CA THR A 56 3.27 7.10 -0.47
C THR A 56 4.35 6.03 -0.67
N ARG A 57 5.57 6.44 -1.02
CA ARG A 57 6.71 5.52 -1.09
C ARG A 57 6.94 4.80 0.23
N ALA A 58 6.95 5.52 1.36
CA ALA A 58 7.19 4.91 2.67
C ALA A 58 6.12 3.84 2.99
N HIS A 59 4.85 4.11 2.70
CA HIS A 59 3.77 3.15 2.89
C HIS A 59 3.92 1.92 1.98
N ILE A 60 4.27 2.11 0.70
CA ILE A 60 4.49 0.97 -0.22
C ILE A 60 5.70 0.13 0.20
N GLU A 61 6.78 0.75 0.70
CA GLU A 61 7.92 0.02 1.25
C GLU A 61 7.53 -0.81 2.47
N MET A 62 6.71 -0.26 3.38
CA MET A 62 6.17 -1.00 4.52
C MET A 62 5.36 -2.22 4.06
N ILE A 63 4.48 -2.06 3.07
CA ILE A 63 3.72 -3.18 2.48
C ILE A 63 4.65 -4.23 1.86
N ARG A 64 5.72 -3.81 1.17
CA ARG A 64 6.72 -4.73 0.61
C ARG A 64 7.41 -5.53 1.72
N GLU A 65 7.78 -4.88 2.81
CA GLU A 65 8.44 -5.52 3.96
C GLU A 65 7.50 -6.51 4.65
N MET A 66 6.24 -6.14 4.89
CA MET A 66 5.21 -7.04 5.41
C MET A 66 5.05 -8.28 4.52
N ARG A 67 4.96 -8.11 3.20
CA ARG A 67 4.87 -9.23 2.24
C ARG A 67 6.08 -10.16 2.36
N ASN A 68 7.29 -9.59 2.42
CA ASN A 68 8.52 -10.36 2.49
C ASN A 68 8.64 -11.10 3.83
N ALA A 69 8.23 -10.49 4.94
CA ALA A 69 8.18 -11.14 6.25
C ALA A 69 7.24 -12.35 6.22
N CYS A 70 6.04 -12.20 5.63
CA CYS A 70 5.11 -13.33 5.45
C CYS A 70 5.67 -14.44 4.55
N ALA A 71 6.43 -14.11 3.51
CA ALA A 71 6.99 -15.10 2.58
C ALA A 71 8.21 -15.85 3.14
N HIS A 72 8.99 -15.21 4.03
CA HIS A 72 10.21 -15.80 4.59
C HIS A 72 10.01 -16.39 6.00
N SER A 73 8.86 -16.17 6.63
CA SER A 73 8.56 -16.77 7.93
C SER A 73 8.27 -18.27 7.79
N GLN A 74 8.81 -19.07 8.71
CA GLN A 74 8.51 -20.51 8.77
C GLN A 74 7.09 -20.79 9.28
N ASN A 75 6.52 -19.86 10.07
CA ASN A 75 5.15 -19.94 10.55
C ASN A 75 4.31 -18.83 9.88
N PRO A 76 3.03 -19.09 9.54
CA PRO A 76 2.16 -18.06 8.98
C PRO A 76 2.05 -16.86 9.92
N LEU A 77 2.50 -15.69 9.48
CA LEU A 77 2.27 -14.44 10.19
C LEU A 77 0.82 -13.99 10.02
N THR A 78 0.29 -13.35 11.05
CA THR A 78 -1.07 -12.85 11.16
C THR A 78 -1.07 -11.43 11.72
N PHE A 79 -2.20 -10.74 11.66
CA PHE A 79 -2.35 -9.42 12.29
C PHE A 79 -2.36 -9.46 13.83
N ARG A 80 -2.19 -10.65 14.44
CA ARG A 80 -1.90 -10.79 15.88
C ARG A 80 -0.42 -10.60 16.20
N ASP A 81 0.44 -10.72 15.20
CA ASP A 81 1.87 -10.52 15.35
C ASP A 81 2.16 -9.01 15.39
N ASP A 82 2.85 -8.57 16.44
CA ASP A 82 3.14 -7.17 16.72
C ASP A 82 3.71 -6.45 15.49
N ALA A 83 4.63 -7.09 14.78
CA ALA A 83 5.25 -6.52 13.58
C ALA A 83 4.26 -6.15 12.47
N LEU A 84 3.25 -7.00 12.19
CA LEU A 84 2.27 -6.73 11.14
C LEU A 84 1.22 -5.72 11.61
N ARG A 85 0.81 -5.81 12.87
CA ARG A 85 -0.14 -4.87 13.47
C ARG A 85 0.46 -3.46 13.50
N ASP A 86 1.65 -3.32 14.07
CA ASP A 86 2.33 -2.02 14.26
C ASP A 86 2.60 -1.34 12.91
N ALA A 87 2.91 -2.12 11.86
CA ALA A 87 3.05 -1.61 10.50
C ALA A 87 1.76 -0.98 9.97
N VAL A 88 0.59 -1.59 10.22
CA VAL A 88 -0.71 -1.02 9.82
C VAL A 88 -1.00 0.26 10.58
N PHE A 89 -0.83 0.28 11.90
CA PHE A 89 -1.07 1.47 12.72
C PHE A 89 -0.14 2.63 12.39
N THR A 90 1.12 2.34 12.08
CA THR A 90 2.08 3.36 11.59
C THR A 90 1.61 3.99 10.28
N MET A 91 0.95 3.24 9.40
CA MET A 91 0.40 3.77 8.14
C MET A 91 -0.91 4.54 8.31
N LEU A 92 -1.68 4.26 9.37
CA LEU A 92 -2.92 5.00 9.69
C LEU A 92 -2.61 6.38 10.26
N ASP A 93 -1.55 6.50 11.09
CA ASP A 93 -1.08 7.77 11.67
C ASP A 93 -2.22 8.59 12.35
N ASP A 94 -3.11 7.90 13.08
CA ASP A 94 -4.28 8.49 13.71
C ASP A 94 -4.48 7.91 15.12
N GLU A 95 -4.40 8.76 16.16
CA GLU A 95 -4.56 8.34 17.55
C GLU A 95 -5.97 7.77 17.86
N SER A 96 -7.00 8.17 17.09
CA SER A 96 -8.38 7.70 17.31
C SER A 96 -8.53 6.20 17.06
N VAL A 97 -7.66 5.62 16.22
CA VAL A 97 -7.73 4.20 15.88
C VAL A 97 -7.05 3.31 16.93
N GLU A 98 -6.27 3.86 17.86
CA GLU A 98 -5.45 3.06 18.79
C GLU A 98 -6.30 2.15 19.70
N SER A 99 -7.54 2.55 19.98
CA SER A 99 -8.49 1.72 20.74
C SER A 99 -8.84 0.39 20.04
N TYR A 100 -8.64 0.30 18.72
CA TYR A 100 -8.88 -0.89 17.90
C TYR A 100 -7.63 -1.75 17.69
N ARG A 101 -6.53 -1.47 18.41
CA ARG A 101 -5.24 -2.17 18.26
C ARG A 101 -5.35 -3.69 18.41
N GLU A 102 -6.28 -4.18 19.21
CA GLU A 102 -6.46 -5.62 19.40
C GLU A 102 -7.58 -6.22 18.52
N ASP A 103 -8.31 -5.39 17.76
CA ASP A 103 -9.38 -5.82 16.86
C ASP A 103 -8.83 -6.29 15.51
N GLN A 104 -8.76 -7.61 15.36
CA GLN A 104 -8.27 -8.26 14.13
C GLN A 104 -9.13 -7.99 12.90
N THR A 105 -10.42 -7.74 13.07
CA THR A 105 -11.33 -7.42 11.97
C THR A 105 -11.05 -6.01 11.47
N PHE A 106 -10.93 -5.06 12.41
CA PHE A 106 -10.54 -3.69 12.10
C PHE A 106 -9.19 -3.63 11.39
N ILE A 107 -8.15 -4.29 11.91
CA ILE A 107 -6.81 -4.26 11.30
C ILE A 107 -6.84 -4.78 9.86
N ARG A 108 -7.56 -5.88 9.61
CA ARG A 108 -7.70 -6.44 8.25
C ARG A 108 -8.39 -5.46 7.31
N LEU A 109 -9.46 -4.84 7.78
CA LEU A 109 -10.26 -3.90 7.01
C LEU A 109 -9.46 -2.62 6.71
N ALA A 110 -8.80 -2.07 7.72
CA ALA A 110 -7.89 -0.95 7.60
C ALA A 110 -6.78 -1.23 6.59
N PHE A 111 -6.15 -2.40 6.65
CA PHE A 111 -5.11 -2.78 5.69
C PHE A 111 -5.63 -2.86 4.24
N VAL A 112 -6.82 -3.45 4.03
CA VAL A 112 -7.45 -3.50 2.71
C VAL A 112 -7.74 -2.08 2.20
N VAL A 113 -8.34 -1.23 3.03
CA VAL A 113 -8.63 0.17 2.71
C VAL A 113 -7.36 0.93 2.36
N LEU A 114 -6.32 0.87 3.19
CA LEU A 114 -5.02 1.51 2.94
C LEU A 114 -4.45 1.09 1.58
N THR A 115 -4.45 -0.21 1.29
CA THR A 115 -3.96 -0.70 -0.02
C THR A 115 -4.82 -0.23 -1.19
N GLY A 116 -6.14 -0.12 -1.01
CA GLY A 116 -7.04 0.44 -2.02
C GLY A 116 -6.78 1.92 -2.30
N VAL A 117 -6.55 2.72 -1.25
CA VAL A 117 -6.24 4.14 -1.42
C VAL A 117 -4.87 4.36 -2.05
N LEU A 118 -3.86 3.60 -1.64
CA LEU A 118 -2.54 3.64 -2.27
C LEU A 118 -2.61 3.27 -3.76
N ALA A 119 -3.42 2.27 -4.14
CA ALA A 119 -3.66 1.96 -5.54
C ALA A 119 -4.31 3.15 -6.29
N SER A 120 -5.30 3.82 -5.67
CA SER A 120 -5.92 5.03 -6.23
C SER A 120 -4.89 6.15 -6.46
N ILE A 121 -3.98 6.39 -5.50
CA ILE A 121 -2.87 7.35 -5.64
C ILE A 121 -2.03 7.03 -6.86
N ILE A 122 -1.60 5.77 -6.99
CA ILE A 122 -0.72 5.32 -8.07
C ILE A 122 -1.39 5.46 -9.44
N ILE A 123 -2.69 5.20 -9.53
CA ILE A 123 -3.47 5.29 -10.77
C ILE A 123 -3.69 6.75 -11.17
N GLU A 124 -4.09 7.60 -10.23
CA GLU A 124 -4.40 9.00 -10.50
C GLU A 124 -3.14 9.84 -10.75
N GLY A 125 -2.00 9.46 -10.14
CA GLY A 125 -0.75 10.22 -10.21
C GLY A 125 -0.83 11.61 -9.57
N ASP A 126 -1.90 11.90 -8.83
CA ASP A 126 -2.15 13.16 -8.11
C ASP A 126 -2.07 12.89 -6.61
N VAL A 127 -0.84 12.99 -6.09
CA VAL A 127 -0.49 12.71 -4.69
C VAL A 127 -1.40 13.44 -3.70
N GLN A 128 -1.78 14.69 -4.01
CA GLN A 128 -2.56 15.55 -3.12
C GLN A 128 -3.99 15.02 -2.90
N LYS A 129 -4.58 14.35 -3.89
CA LYS A 129 -5.94 13.81 -3.79
C LYS A 129 -6.01 12.52 -2.97
N GLY A 130 -4.97 11.72 -2.96
CA GLY A 130 -5.04 10.43 -2.30
C GLY A 130 -4.83 10.47 -0.79
N ALA A 131 -3.95 11.33 -0.27
CA ALA A 131 -3.80 11.51 1.19
C ALA A 131 -5.10 12.02 1.84
N ALA A 132 -5.78 12.98 1.19
CA ALA A 132 -7.09 13.46 1.63
C ALA A 132 -8.16 12.35 1.65
N ARG A 133 -8.05 11.35 0.75
CA ARG A 133 -8.98 10.20 0.69
C ARG A 133 -8.69 9.15 1.75
N VAL A 134 -7.42 8.91 2.10
CA VAL A 134 -7.06 8.03 3.24
C VAL A 134 -7.76 8.53 4.50
N ASN A 135 -7.54 9.80 4.83
CA ASN A 135 -8.08 10.40 6.05
C ASN A 135 -9.61 10.44 6.03
N ALA A 136 -10.22 10.74 4.88
CA ALA A 136 -11.68 10.73 4.75
C ALA A 136 -12.29 9.34 4.95
N ILE A 137 -11.67 8.29 4.38
CA ILE A 137 -12.19 6.92 4.49
C ILE A 137 -11.96 6.36 5.89
N ILE A 138 -10.77 6.57 6.49
CA ILE A 138 -10.51 6.17 7.87
C ILE A 138 -11.53 6.83 8.80
N LYS A 139 -11.72 8.15 8.67
CA LYS A 139 -12.67 8.90 9.49
C LYS A 139 -14.11 8.40 9.33
N GLN A 140 -14.57 8.22 8.09
CA GLN A 140 -15.91 7.68 7.83
C GLN A 140 -16.10 6.30 8.46
N HIS A 141 -15.08 5.44 8.37
CA HIS A 141 -15.20 4.07 8.85
C HIS A 141 -15.09 3.96 10.37
N VAL A 142 -14.29 4.81 11.00
CA VAL A 142 -14.26 4.98 12.46
C VAL A 142 -15.63 5.47 12.96
N GLU A 143 -16.22 6.47 12.30
CA GLU A 143 -17.55 6.99 12.62
C GLU A 143 -18.65 5.92 12.49
N GLU A 144 -18.60 5.08 11.45
CA GLU A 144 -19.51 3.95 11.24
C GLU A 144 -19.34 2.86 12.32
N HIS A 145 -18.10 2.54 12.71
CA HIS A 145 -17.81 1.57 13.77
C HIS A 145 -18.29 2.05 15.16
N GLU A 146 -18.08 3.34 15.47
CA GLU A 146 -18.57 3.94 16.72
C GLU A 146 -20.11 3.99 16.78
N ALA A 147 -20.78 4.29 15.66
CA ALA A 147 -22.24 4.34 15.59
C ALA A 147 -22.87 2.95 15.81
N THR A 148 -22.22 1.90 15.33
CA THR A 148 -22.69 0.51 15.49
C THR A 148 -22.51 0.02 16.92
N ASN A 149 -21.46 0.47 17.64
CA ASN A 149 -21.16 0.04 19.00
C ASN A 149 -21.92 0.81 20.09
N LYS A 150 -22.48 1.99 19.77
CA LYS A 150 -23.39 2.76 20.66
C LYS A 150 -24.86 2.32 20.57
N GLY A 151 -25.20 1.43 19.63
CA GLY A 151 -26.54 0.92 19.38
C GLY A 151 -26.84 -0.48 19.93
N ALA A 152 -25.88 -1.11 20.62
CA ALA A 152 -26.02 -2.40 21.30
C ALA A 152 -25.97 -2.21 22.82
#